data_AF-A0A6S7LF10-F1
#
_entry.id   AF-A0A6S7LF10-F1
#
_cell.length_a   1.000
_cell.length_b   1.000
_cell.length_c   1.000
_cell.angle_alpha   90.00
_cell.angle_beta   90.00
_cell.angle_gamma   90.00
#
_symmetry.space_group_name_H-M   'P 1'
#
loop_
_entity.id
_entity.type
_entity.pdbx_description
1 polymer ?
#
loop_
_entity_poly.entity_id
_entity_poly.type
_entity_poly.pdbx_seq_one_letter_code
_entity_poly.pdbx_strand_id
1 'polypeptide(L)'
;LAEVCLTLPVSNAWPERGASAIKRLKTRQRSNLKNDMLRSLLHITVNGPDSSDCHHVIEEAMKEWLSKPRRKIAKYTDKQKEVAKHVTVDNASVQVESQSDLERIHSAYMKTLKRIFKKM
;
A
#
# COMPACT_ATOMS: atom_id res chain seq x y z
N LEU A 1 10.01 20.16 25.25
CA LEU A 1 11.07 20.33 24.22
C LEU A 1 12.04 19.16 24.22
N ALA A 2 12.68 18.81 25.34
CA ALA A 2 13.61 17.67 25.43
C ALA A 2 12.99 16.34 24.94
N GLU A 3 11.77 16.01 25.35
CA GLU A 3 11.07 14.80 24.92
C GLU A 3 10.79 14.76 23.41
N VAL A 4 10.40 15.89 22.82
CA VAL A 4 10.20 16.01 21.37
C VAL A 4 11.53 15.84 20.63
N CYS A 5 12.63 16.39 21.15
CA CYS A 5 13.96 16.22 20.58
C CYS A 5 14.41 14.74 20.60
N LEU A 6 13.96 13.94 21.56
CA LEU A 6 14.24 12.50 21.61
C LEU A 6 13.43 11.68 20.59
N THR A 7 12.30 12.20 20.11
CA THR A 7 11.49 11.54 19.06
C THR A 7 12.00 11.81 17.65
N LEU A 8 12.90 12.78 17.47
CA LEU A 8 13.47 13.07 16.17
C LEU A 8 14.40 11.93 15.75
N PRO A 9 14.22 11.34 14.55
CA PRO A 9 15.12 10.31 14.07
C PRO A 9 16.51 10.92 13.88
N VAL A 10 17.49 10.36 14.59
CA VAL A 10 18.91 10.77 14.48
C VAL A 10 19.52 10.27 13.16
N SER A 11 18.86 9.34 12.46
CA SER A 11 19.36 8.74 11.22
C SER A 11 18.26 8.43 10.20
N ASN A 12 18.67 8.37 8.92
CA ASN A 12 17.80 8.02 7.79
C ASN A 12 17.52 6.52 7.66
N ALA A 13 18.02 5.69 8.59
CA ALA A 13 17.91 4.23 8.52
C ALA A 13 16.45 3.72 8.50
N TRP A 14 15.50 4.47 9.08
CA TRP A 14 14.08 4.10 9.06
C TRP A 14 13.40 4.44 7.72
N PRO A 15 13.54 5.67 7.16
CA PRO A 15 13.17 5.96 5.78
C PRO A 15 13.77 5.02 4.73
N GLU A 16 15.06 4.69 4.83
CA GLU A 16 15.76 3.83 3.86
C GLU A 16 15.23 2.39 3.84
N ARG A 17 14.92 1.85 5.03
CA ARG A 17 14.24 0.55 5.15
C ARG A 17 12.85 0.56 4.49
N GLY A 18 12.08 1.63 4.72
CA GLY A 18 10.79 1.83 4.08
C GLY A 18 10.89 1.89 2.55
N ALA A 19 11.81 2.68 2.01
CA ALA A 19 12.05 2.78 0.57
C ALA A 19 12.44 1.42 -0.04
N SER A 20 13.31 0.67 0.63
CA SER A 20 13.72 -0.67 0.21
C SER A 20 12.56 -1.68 0.24
N ALA A 21 11.69 -1.61 1.25
CA ALA A 21 10.48 -2.42 1.31
C ALA A 21 9.50 -2.09 0.18
N ILE A 22 9.26 -0.80 -0.09
CA ILE A 22 8.42 -0.34 -1.21
C ILE A 22 8.98 -0.85 -2.53
N LYS A 23 10.31 -0.76 -2.73
CA LYS A 23 10.97 -1.26 -3.94
C LYS A 23 10.67 -2.75 -4.13
N ARG A 24 10.82 -3.57 -3.09
CA ARG A 24 10.52 -5.03 -3.16
C ARG A 24 9.04 -5.33 -3.43
N LEU A 25 8.12 -4.60 -2.80
CA LEU A 25 6.68 -4.83 -2.94
C LEU A 25 6.17 -4.39 -4.33
N LYS A 26 6.55 -3.20 -4.77
CA LYS A 26 6.05 -2.60 -6.01
C LYS A 26 6.69 -3.23 -7.25
N THR A 27 7.96 -3.67 -7.20
CA THR A 27 8.57 -4.39 -8.33
C THR A 27 7.97 -5.77 -8.55
N ARG A 28 7.41 -6.40 -7.51
CA ARG A 28 6.73 -7.70 -7.61
C ARG A 28 5.31 -7.56 -8.14
N GLN A 29 4.58 -6.54 -7.70
CA GLN A 29 3.16 -6.36 -8.02
C GLN A 29 2.90 -5.40 -9.22
N ARG A 30 3.94 -4.67 -9.67
CA ARG A 30 4.14 -3.69 -10.79
C ARG A 30 3.03 -2.72 -11.23
N SER A 31 1.77 -2.98 -10.95
CA SER A 31 0.63 -2.12 -11.29
C SER A 31 -0.68 -2.55 -10.62
N ASN A 32 -0.73 -3.72 -9.97
CA ASN A 32 -1.96 -4.28 -9.41
C ASN A 32 -2.24 -3.84 -7.96
N LEU A 33 -1.34 -3.05 -7.36
CA LEU A 33 -1.40 -2.72 -5.95
C LEU A 33 -1.98 -1.33 -5.72
N LYS A 34 -3.24 -1.28 -5.26
CA LYS A 34 -3.88 -0.05 -4.78
C LYS A 34 -3.16 0.50 -3.56
N ASN A 35 -3.24 1.82 -3.35
CA ASN A 35 -2.56 2.50 -2.24
C ASN A 35 -2.88 1.93 -0.86
N ASP A 36 -4.14 1.55 -0.60
CA ASP A 36 -4.52 1.00 0.72
C ASP A 36 -3.89 -0.36 0.99
N MET A 37 -3.78 -1.19 -0.04
CA MET A 37 -3.12 -2.48 0.04
C MET A 37 -1.60 -2.32 0.18
N LEU A 38 -1.01 -1.36 -0.54
CA LEU A 38 0.41 -1.02 -0.40
C LEU A 38 0.73 -0.56 1.03
N ARG A 39 -0.10 0.32 1.62
CA ARG A 39 0.05 0.78 3.00
C ARG A 39 0.01 -0.40 3.99
N SER A 40 -0.97 -1.28 3.82
CA SER A 40 -1.13 -2.47 4.67
C SER A 40 0.07 -3.40 4.59
N LEU A 41 0.52 -3.71 3.37
CA LEU A 41 1.70 -4.54 3.13
C LEU A 41 2.98 -3.91 3.66
N LEU A 42 3.14 -2.58 3.52
CA LEU A 42 4.29 -1.88 4.06
C LEU A 42 4.33 -1.96 5.58
N HIS A 43 3.18 -1.77 6.25
CA HIS A 43 3.08 -1.90 7.69
C HIS A 43 3.46 -3.31 8.16
N ILE A 44 2.93 -4.35 7.51
CA ILE A 44 3.29 -5.74 7.81
C ILE A 44 4.77 -6.01 7.53
N THR A 45 5.34 -5.46 6.45
CA THR A 45 6.73 -5.72 6.08
C THR A 45 7.73 -5.03 7.03
N VAL A 46 7.37 -3.90 7.62
CA VAL A 46 8.26 -3.12 8.50
C VAL A 46 8.09 -3.51 9.97
N ASN A 47 6.85 -3.73 10.41
CA ASN A 47 6.50 -3.94 11.82
C ASN A 47 5.91 -5.33 12.10
N GLY A 48 5.67 -6.14 11.08
CA GLY A 48 5.05 -7.45 11.26
C GLY A 48 5.98 -8.45 11.97
N PRO A 49 5.42 -9.52 12.53
CA PRO A 49 6.20 -10.58 13.16
C PRO A 49 7.03 -11.32 12.10
N ASP A 50 8.08 -12.00 12.55
CA ASP A 50 8.87 -12.85 11.66
C ASP A 50 8.02 -13.99 11.07
N SER A 51 8.43 -14.47 9.89
CA SER A 51 7.66 -15.44 9.13
C SER A 51 7.45 -16.77 9.86
N SER A 52 8.36 -17.14 10.76
CA SER A 52 8.26 -18.34 11.60
C SER A 52 7.04 -18.29 12.51
N ASP A 53 6.76 -17.13 13.08
CA ASP A 53 5.77 -16.96 14.13
C ASP A 53 4.36 -16.84 13.53
N CYS A 54 4.28 -16.44 12.26
CA CYS A 54 3.03 -16.24 11.53
C CYS A 54 2.50 -17.48 10.80
N HIS A 55 3.18 -18.63 10.87
CA HIS A 55 2.78 -19.82 10.09
C HIS A 55 1.34 -20.26 10.36
N HIS A 56 0.94 -20.30 11.63
CA HIS A 56 -0.44 -20.66 12.01
C HIS A 56 -1.49 -19.72 11.39
N VAL A 57 -1.25 -18.40 11.42
CA VAL A 57 -2.16 -17.40 10.83
C VAL A 57 -2.25 -17.59 9.32
N ILE A 58 -1.12 -17.87 8.66
CA ILE A 58 -1.07 -18.09 7.21
C ILE A 58 -1.87 -19.35 6.84
N GLU A 59 -1.71 -20.43 7.61
CA GLU A 59 -2.45 -21.68 7.39
C GLU A 59 -3.96 -21.51 7.57
N GLU A 60 -4.39 -20.83 8.63
CA GLU A 60 -5.80 -20.53 8.88
C GLU A 60 -6.39 -19.65 7.78
N ALA A 61 -5.69 -18.57 7.41
CA ALA A 61 -6.11 -17.68 6.33
C ALA A 61 -6.18 -18.43 4.98
N MET A 62 -5.23 -19.34 4.71
CA MET A 62 -5.24 -20.17 3.51
C MET A 62 -6.44 -21.11 3.49
N LYS A 63 -6.75 -21.76 4.62
CA LYS A 63 -7.90 -22.64 4.77
C LYS A 63 -9.21 -21.90 4.52
N GLU A 64 -9.37 -20.70 5.08
CA GLU A 64 -10.53 -19.83 4.85
C GLU A 64 -10.58 -19.33 3.39
N TRP A 65 -9.44 -19.02 2.79
CA TRP A 65 -9.37 -18.57 1.40
C TRP A 65 -9.77 -19.69 0.42
N LEU A 66 -9.35 -20.93 0.69
CA LEU A 66 -9.66 -22.09 -0.15
C LEU A 66 -11.11 -22.56 -0.02
N SER A 67 -11.76 -22.36 1.14
CA SER A 67 -13.14 -22.77 1.35
C SER A 67 -14.15 -21.93 0.55
N LYS A 68 -13.76 -20.72 0.14
CA LYS A 68 -14.63 -19.82 -0.64
C LYS A 68 -14.71 -20.27 -2.12
N PRO A 69 -15.93 -20.44 -2.69
CA PRO A 69 -16.08 -20.85 -4.07
C PRO A 69 -15.54 -19.77 -5.02
N ARG A 70 -14.59 -20.13 -5.88
CA ARG A 70 -14.00 -19.20 -6.86
C ARG A 70 -14.92 -19.05 -8.06
N ARG A 71 -15.17 -17.81 -8.48
CA ARG A 71 -15.82 -17.53 -9.78
C ARG A 71 -14.97 -18.15 -10.89
N LYS A 72 -15.60 -18.99 -11.74
CA LYS A 72 -14.94 -19.50 -12.94
C LYS A 72 -14.67 -18.32 -13.87
N ILE A 73 -13.40 -18.05 -14.15
CA ILE A 73 -13.02 -17.15 -15.24
C ILE A 73 -13.40 -17.86 -16.53
N ALA A 74 -14.19 -17.20 -17.38
CA ALA A 74 -14.54 -17.74 -18.68
C ALA A 74 -13.25 -18.06 -19.44
N LYS A 75 -13.10 -19.32 -19.89
CA LYS A 75 -11.96 -19.70 -20.70
C LYS A 75 -12.06 -18.94 -22.03
N TYR A 76 -10.99 -18.23 -22.38
CA TYR A 76 -10.90 -17.51 -23.64
C TYR A 76 -10.97 -18.51 -24.80
N THR A 77 -12.08 -18.55 -25.52
CA THR A 77 -12.21 -19.33 -26.76
C THR A 77 -11.60 -18.58 -27.93
N ASP A 78 -10.98 -19.29 -28.88
CA ASP A 78 -10.23 -18.72 -30.03
C ASP A 78 -11.00 -17.64 -30.82
N LYS A 79 -12.34 -17.64 -30.78
CA LYS A 79 -13.19 -16.60 -31.39
C LYS A 79 -12.98 -15.19 -30.83
N GLN A 80 -12.39 -15.03 -29.65
CA GLN A 80 -12.12 -13.74 -29.02
C GLN A 80 -10.75 -13.15 -29.40
N LYS A 81 -9.88 -13.87 -30.14
CA LYS A 81 -8.55 -13.36 -30.55
C LYS A 81 -8.60 -12.20 -31.55
N GLU A 82 -9.63 -12.11 -32.39
CA GLU A 82 -9.70 -11.05 -33.40
C GLU A 82 -10.12 -9.69 -32.84
N VAL A 83 -10.98 -9.67 -31.81
CA VAL A 83 -11.53 -8.41 -31.25
C VAL A 83 -10.53 -7.68 -30.33
N ALA A 84 -9.63 -8.41 -29.67
CA ALA A 84 -8.71 -7.83 -28.67
C ALA A 84 -7.47 -7.14 -29.25
N LYS A 85 -7.25 -7.17 -30.57
CA LYS A 85 -6.09 -6.50 -31.20
C LYS A 85 -6.22 -4.97 -31.29
N HIS A 86 -7.40 -4.41 -31.03
CA HIS A 86 -7.63 -2.96 -31.10
C HIS A 86 -7.94 -2.37 -29.71
N VAL A 87 -6.94 -2.36 -28.83
CA VAL A 87 -6.94 -1.52 -27.63
C VAL A 87 -5.71 -0.63 -27.72
N THR A 88 -5.90 0.60 -28.18
CA THR A 88 -4.94 1.69 -28.01
C THR A 88 -4.81 1.98 -26.53
N VAL A 89 -3.62 1.76 -26.00
CA VAL A 89 -3.28 2.06 -24.61
C VAL A 89 -2.91 3.54 -24.55
N ASP A 90 -3.87 4.39 -24.22
CA ASP A 90 -3.56 5.77 -23.84
C ASP A 90 -2.80 5.75 -22.51
N ASN A 91 -1.61 6.35 -22.52
CA ASN A 91 -0.69 6.41 -21.39
C ASN A 91 -1.41 6.85 -20.10
N ALA A 92 -1.34 6.03 -19.07
CA ALA A 92 -1.76 6.39 -17.73
C ALA A 92 -0.88 7.55 -17.23
N SER A 93 -1.42 8.77 -17.30
CA SER A 93 -0.80 9.95 -16.71
C SER A 93 -0.70 9.76 -15.21
N VAL A 94 0.54 9.80 -14.71
CA VAL A 94 0.85 9.89 -13.28
C VAL A 94 0.20 11.17 -12.78
N GLN A 95 -0.86 11.07 -11.99
CA GLN A 95 -1.42 12.23 -11.30
C GLN A 95 -0.37 12.71 -10.29
N VAL A 96 0.34 13.77 -10.65
CA VAL A 96 1.17 14.55 -9.73
C VAL A 96 0.18 15.24 -8.79
N GLU A 97 0.14 14.82 -7.53
CA GLU A 97 -0.60 15.53 -6.48
C GLU A 97 -0.16 16.99 -6.52
N SER A 98 -1.10 17.89 -6.80
CA SER A 98 -0.76 19.30 -7.01
C SER A 98 -0.30 19.91 -5.68
N GLN A 99 0.55 20.94 -5.72
CA GLN A 99 0.98 21.69 -4.52
C GLN A 99 -0.21 22.08 -3.62
N SER A 100 -1.36 22.35 -4.24
CA SER A 100 -2.59 22.70 -3.55
C SER A 100 -3.19 21.54 -2.72
N ASP A 101 -2.99 20.30 -3.14
CA ASP A 101 -3.48 19.11 -2.44
C ASP A 101 -2.63 18.82 -1.20
N LEU A 102 -1.31 19.02 -1.29
CA LEU A 102 -0.40 18.95 -0.15
C LEU A 102 -0.72 20.01 0.91
N GLU A 103 -1.02 21.24 0.50
CA GLU A 103 -1.41 22.30 1.43
C GLU A 103 -2.75 22.01 2.11
N ARG A 104 -3.70 21.40 1.39
CA ARG A 104 -4.99 20.95 1.94
C ARG A 104 -4.81 19.85 2.98
N ILE A 105 -3.97 18.86 2.68
CA ILE A 105 -3.66 17.75 3.60
C ILE A 105 -2.94 18.30 4.85
N HIS A 106 -1.98 19.20 4.68
CA HIS A 106 -1.25 19.82 5.79
C HIS A 106 -2.19 20.66 6.67
N SER A 107 -3.09 21.43 6.06
CA SER A 107 -4.11 22.21 6.78
C SER A 107 -5.08 21.32 7.57
N ALA A 108 -5.51 20.20 6.98
CA ALA A 108 -6.38 19.23 7.65
C ALA A 108 -5.69 18.54 8.83
N TYR A 109 -4.41 18.20 8.68
CA TYR A 109 -3.58 17.63 9.74
C TYR A 109 -3.43 18.63 10.90
N MET A 110 -3.07 19.87 10.61
CA MET A 110 -2.90 20.93 11.62
C MET A 110 -4.20 21.27 12.36
N LYS A 111 -5.35 21.24 11.67
CA LYS A 111 -6.66 21.43 12.32
C LYS A 111 -7.00 20.28 13.29
N THR A 112 -6.65 19.06 12.92
CA THR A 112 -6.90 17.87 13.76
C THR A 112 -6.02 17.90 15.00
N LEU A 113 -4.73 18.22 14.85
CA LEU A 113 -3.82 18.37 15.98
C LEU A 113 -4.26 19.48 16.95
N LYS A 114 -4.63 20.66 16.45
CA LYS A 114 -5.13 21.74 17.30
C LYS A 114 -6.40 21.35 18.07
N ARG A 115 -7.25 20.48 17.50
CA ARG A 115 -8.47 19.99 18.15
C ARG A 115 -8.15 19.00 19.27
N ILE A 116 -7.14 18.16 19.08
CA ILE A 116 -6.67 17.20 20.09
C ILE A 116 -6.03 17.96 21.26
N PHE A 117 -5.13 18.90 20.98
CA PHE A 117 -4.43 19.67 22.02
C PHE A 117 -5.32 20.68 22.76
N LYS A 118 -6.47 21.09 22.19
CA LYS A 118 -7.45 21.96 22.88
C LYS A 118 -8.45 21.18 23.74
N LYS A 119 -8.49 19.85 23.62
CA LYS A 119 -9.36 18.96 24.42
C LYS A 119 -8.66 18.34 25.64
N MET A 120 -7.33 18.47 25.73
CA MET A 120 -6.56 18.33 26.98
C MET A 120 -6.55 19.67 27.71
#